data_AF-H2C9L0-F1
#
_entry.id   AF-H2C9L0-F1
#
_cell.length_a   1.000
_cell.length_b   1.000
_cell.length_c   1.000
_cell.angle_alpha   90.00
_cell.angle_beta   90.00
_cell.angle_gamma   90.00
#
_symmetry.space_group_name_H-M   'P 1'
#
loop_
_entity.id
_entity.type
_entity.pdbx_description
1 polymer ?
#
loop_
_entity_poly.entity_id
_entity_poly.type
_entity_poly.pdbx_seq_one_letter_code
_entity_poly.pdbx_strand_id
1 'polypeptide(L)'
;MMLKPKEVCQKLGMSYRTLQSYVKKGYIKPVVQSGKLRFREEDVEKLMGIVRKRKVALYARVSNTRKDDLVNQVQQLWDFNVT
;
A
#
# COMPACT_ATOMS: atom_id res chain seq x y z
N MET A 1 -13.74 -12.85 11.72
CA MET A 1 -14.86 -12.64 10.75
C MET A 1 -14.43 -13.04 9.34
N MET A 2 -15.36 -13.23 8.40
CA MET A 2 -15.08 -13.41 6.96
C MET A 2 -15.43 -12.15 6.16
N LEU A 3 -14.44 -11.56 5.51
CA LEU A 3 -14.58 -10.31 4.76
C LEU A 3 -14.79 -10.57 3.27
N LYS A 4 -15.66 -9.77 2.65
CA LYS A 4 -15.80 -9.64 1.20
C LYS A 4 -14.60 -8.91 0.64
N PRO A 5 -14.26 -9.11 -0.65
CA PRO A 5 -13.16 -8.39 -1.27
C PRO A 5 -13.26 -6.86 -1.16
N LYS A 6 -14.47 -6.30 -1.24
CA LYS A 6 -14.72 -4.85 -1.09
C LYS A 6 -14.35 -4.34 0.30
N GLU A 7 -14.68 -5.08 1.35
CA GLU A 7 -14.37 -4.73 2.74
C GLU A 7 -12.86 -4.77 2.99
N VAL A 8 -12.16 -5.76 2.40
CA VAL A 8 -10.70 -5.83 2.45
C VAL A 8 -10.05 -4.62 1.77
N CYS A 9 -10.54 -4.23 0.59
CA CYS A 9 -10.04 -3.06 -0.12
C CYS A 9 -10.20 -1.78 0.70
N GLN A 10 -11.36 -1.60 1.34
CA GLN A 10 -11.64 -0.46 2.23
C GLN A 10 -10.74 -0.48 3.47
N LYS A 11 -10.63 -1.63 4.16
CA LYS A 11 -9.82 -1.77 5.39
C LYS A 11 -8.32 -1.53 5.12
N LEU A 12 -7.81 -1.92 3.95
CA LEU A 12 -6.40 -1.76 3.56
C LEU A 12 -6.10 -0.50 2.74
N GLY A 13 -7.11 0.29 2.37
CA GLY A 13 -6.92 1.47 1.52
C GLY A 13 -6.32 1.14 0.14
N MET A 14 -6.72 0.03 -0.48
CA MET A 14 -6.18 -0.41 -1.78
C MET A 14 -7.25 -0.69 -2.82
N SER A 15 -6.85 -0.68 -4.10
CA SER A 15 -7.72 -1.08 -5.20
C SER A 15 -7.92 -2.59 -5.25
N TYR A 16 -9.03 -3.00 -5.86
CA TYR A 16 -9.34 -4.41 -6.11
C TYR A 16 -8.24 -5.11 -6.95
N ARG A 17 -7.65 -4.38 -7.91
CA ARG A 17 -6.53 -4.88 -8.74
C ARG A 17 -5.31 -5.22 -7.89
N THR A 18 -4.99 -4.38 -6.90
CA THR A 18 -3.89 -4.66 -5.96
C THR A 18 -4.20 -5.89 -5.11
N LEU A 19 -5.43 -6.03 -4.61
CA LEU A 19 -5.86 -7.21 -3.86
C LEU A 19 -5.70 -8.50 -4.69
N GLN A 20 -6.13 -8.50 -5.96
CA GLN A 20 -5.93 -9.63 -6.86
C GLN A 20 -4.44 -9.95 -7.09
N SER A 21 -3.61 -8.92 -7.28
CA SER A 21 -2.16 -9.11 -7.40
C SER A 21 -1.57 -9.75 -6.15
N TYR A 22 -2.06 -9.37 -4.97
CA TYR A 22 -1.60 -9.90 -3.70
C TYR A 22 -1.98 -11.36 -3.51
N VAL A 23 -3.21 -11.73 -3.90
CA VAL A 23 -3.64 -13.13 -3.95
C VAL A 23 -2.75 -13.93 -4.89
N LYS A 24 -2.50 -13.43 -6.12
CA LYS A 24 -1.64 -14.09 -7.10
C LYS A 24 -0.20 -14.27 -6.59
N LYS A 25 0.32 -13.29 -5.84
CA LYS A 25 1.66 -13.32 -5.24
C LYS A 25 1.73 -14.11 -3.92
N GLY A 26 0.60 -14.58 -3.39
CA GLY A 26 0.54 -15.36 -2.15
C GLY A 26 0.64 -14.54 -0.86
N TYR A 27 0.55 -13.20 -0.92
CA TYR A 27 0.57 -12.35 0.28
C TYR A 27 -0.67 -12.51 1.15
N ILE A 28 -1.79 -12.93 0.57
CA ILE A 28 -3.02 -13.26 1.28
C ILE A 28 -3.75 -14.37 0.52
N LYS A 29 -4.34 -15.33 1.24
CA LYS A 29 -5.06 -16.45 0.64
C LYS A 29 -6.57 -16.29 0.91
N PRO A 30 -7.42 -16.24 -0.13
CA PRO A 30 -8.86 -16.26 0.07
C PRO A 30 -9.35 -17.66 0.41
N VAL A 31 -10.53 -17.73 1.02
CA VAL A 31 -11.32 -18.94 1.24
C VAL A 31 -12.58 -18.84 0.39
N VAL A 32 -12.99 -19.93 -0.26
CA VAL A 32 -14.26 -19.98 -0.98
C VAL A 32 -15.35 -20.43 -0.02
N GLN A 33 -16.34 -19.57 0.23
CA GLN A 33 -17.53 -19.90 1.02
C GLN A 33 -18.77 -19.69 0.17
N SER A 34 -19.54 -20.77 -0.02
CA SER A 34 -20.76 -20.76 -0.85
C SER A 34 -20.51 -20.18 -2.25
N GLY A 35 -19.41 -20.58 -2.89
CA GLY A 35 -19.00 -20.11 -4.22
C GLY A 35 -18.48 -18.67 -4.28
N LYS A 36 -18.41 -17.95 -3.15
CA LYS A 36 -17.93 -16.56 -3.08
C LYS A 36 -16.58 -16.49 -2.38
N LEU A 37 -15.67 -15.69 -2.94
CA LEU A 37 -14.36 -15.41 -2.31
C LEU A 37 -14.55 -14.61 -1.02
N ARG A 38 -13.90 -15.08 0.04
CA ARG A 38 -13.85 -14.47 1.36
C ARG A 38 -12.43 -14.42 1.88
N PHE A 39 -12.17 -13.51 2.80
CA PHE A 39 -10.86 -13.35 3.44
C PHE A 39 -11.03 -13.42 4.95
N ARG A 40 -10.13 -14.15 5.61
CA ARG A 40 -10.11 -14.18 7.07
C ARG A 40 -9.60 -12.85 7.58
N GLU A 41 -10.31 -12.28 8.55
CA GLU A 41 -9.94 -11.00 9.13
C GLU A 41 -8.51 -11.00 9.71
N GLU A 42 -8.10 -12.10 10.35
CA GLU A 42 -6.74 -12.30 10.88
C GLU A 42 -5.65 -12.15 9.82
N ASP A 43 -5.88 -12.65 8.59
CA ASP A 43 -4.92 -12.57 7.49
C ASP A 43 -4.85 -11.15 6.94
N VAL A 44 -5.98 -10.44 6.92
CA VAL A 44 -6.07 -9.04 6.49
C VAL A 44 -5.32 -8.12 7.46
N GLU A 45 -5.41 -8.38 8.76
CA GLU A 45 -4.71 -7.59 9.78
C GLU A 45 -3.20 -7.82 9.74
N LYS A 46 -2.75 -9.06 9.57
CA LYS A 46 -1.32 -9.37 9.32
C LYS A 46 -0.80 -8.64 8.08
N LEU A 47 -1.60 -8.63 7.01
CA LEU A 47 -1.25 -7.94 5.77
C LEU A 47 -1.19 -6.42 5.97
N MET A 48 -2.03 -5.84 6.82
CA MET A 48 -2.04 -4.39 7.09
C MET A 48 -0.70 -3.91 7.66
N GLY A 49 -0.09 -4.69 8.56
CA GLY A 49 1.25 -4.41 9.10
C GLY A 49 2.35 -4.40 8.02
N ILE A 50 2.16 -5.13 6.92
CA ILE A 50 3.06 -5.14 5.77
C ILE A 50 2.76 -3.95 4.85
N VAL A 51 1.49 -3.68 4.56
CA VAL A 51 1.05 -2.59 3.66
C VAL A 51 1.49 -1.22 4.18
N ARG A 52 1.36 -0.97 5.49
CA ARG A 52 1.74 0.31 6.11
C ARG A 52 3.26 0.56 6.14
N LYS A 53 4.09 -0.47 5.93
CA LYS A 53 5.56 -0.33 5.90
C LYS A 53 6.13 0.07 4.53
N ARG A 54 5.28 0.34 3.53
CA ARG A 54 5.77 0.74 2.20
C ARG A 54 6.47 2.09 2.26
N LYS A 55 7.68 2.14 1.71
CA LYS A 55 8.39 3.40 1.46
C LYS A 55 7.65 4.16 0.36
N VAL A 56 7.33 5.42 0.64
CA VAL A 56 6.84 6.36 -0.38
C VAL A 56 8.06 6.89 -1.12
N ALA A 57 8.04 6.85 -2.45
CA ALA A 57 9.09 7.40 -3.29
C ALA A 57 8.55 8.61 -4.05
N LEU A 58 9.18 9.77 -3.86
CA LEU A 58 8.93 10.97 -4.66
C LEU A 58 9.96 10.99 -5.79
N TYR A 59 9.50 11.07 -7.04
CA TYR A 59 10.36 11.25 -8.21
C TYR A 59 10.26 12.69 -8.68
N ALA A 60 11.41 13.36 -8.76
CA ALA A 60 11.51 14.71 -9.30
C ALA A 60 12.60 14.75 -10.37
N ARG A 61 12.25 15.26 -11.55
CA ARG A 61 13.20 15.51 -12.65
C ARG A 61 13.41 17.02 -12.75
N VAL A 62 14.66 17.46 -12.66
CA VAL A 62 15.04 18.87 -12.80
C VAL A 62 16.05 19.05 -13.92
N SER A 63 16.04 20.24 -14.55
CA SER A 63 17.08 20.63 -15.51
C SER A 63 18.41 20.83 -14.77
N ASN A 64 19.53 20.63 -15.47
CA ASN A 64 20.88 20.73 -14.87
C ASN A 64 21.12 22.06 -14.14
N THR A 65 20.53 23.16 -14.60
CA THR A 65 20.65 24.50 -14.00
C THR A 65 19.94 24.70 -12.67
N ARG A 66 19.09 23.76 -12.22
CA ARG A 66 18.27 23.89 -11.00
C ARG A 66 18.43 22.72 -10.03
N LYS A 67 19.61 22.09 -10.06
CA LYS A 67 19.89 20.92 -9.21
C LYS A 67 19.91 21.28 -7.73
N ASP A 68 20.42 22.45 -7.38
CA ASP A 68 20.54 22.90 -5.99
C ASP A 68 19.17 23.18 -5.36
N ASP A 69 18.22 23.72 -6.13
CA ASP A 69 16.83 23.91 -5.69
C ASP A 69 16.16 22.58 -5.30
N LEU A 70 16.45 21.50 -6.03
CA LEU A 70 15.92 20.18 -5.72
C LEU A 70 16.47 19.66 -4.39
N VAL A 71 17.76 19.86 -4.12
CA VAL A 71 18.37 19.42 -2.84
C VAL A 71 17.69 20.13 -1.67
N ASN A 72 17.48 21.45 -1.79
CA ASN A 72 16.80 22.24 -0.77
C ASN A 72 15.34 21.78 -0.54
N GLN A 73 14.59 21.47 -1.61
CA GLN A 73 13.23 20.95 -1.51
C GLN A 73 13.17 19.56 -0.84
N VAL A 74 14.10 18.68 -1.17
CA VAL A 74 14.20 17.35 -0.54
C VAL A 74 14.49 17.50 0.95
N GLN A 75 15.40 18.40 1.34
CA GLN A 75 15.71 18.66 2.75
C GLN A 75 14.49 19.19 3.51
N GLN A 76 13.79 20.18 2.96
CA GLN A 76 12.57 20.73 3.57
C GLN A 76 11.47 19.67 3.76
N LEU A 77 11.29 18.79 2.78
CA LEU A 77 10.34 17.67 2.88
C LEU A 77 10.77 16.65 3.94
N TRP A 78 12.08 16.45 4.13
CA TRP A 78 12.61 15.57 5.17
C TRP A 78 12.34 16.16 6.55
N ASP A 79 12.69 17.43 6.76
CA ASP A 79 12.52 18.12 8.04
C ASP A 79 11.04 18.19 8.46
N PHE A 80 10.12 18.39 7.50
CA PHE A 80 8.68 18.37 7.75
C PHE A 80 8.14 17.00 8.22
N ASN A 81 8.70 15.89 7.73
CA ASN A 81 8.21 14.53 8.07
C ASN A 81 8.87 13.94 9.34
N VAL A 82 9.84 14.62 9.94
CA VAL A 82 10.53 14.18 11.17
C VAL A 82 9.91 14.81 12.44
N THR A 83 8.90 15.68 12.29
CA THR A 83 8.09 16.24 13.40
C THR A 83 6.80 15.43 13.58
#